data_AF-A0A8J3NNC2-F1
#
_entry.id   AF-A0A8J3NNC2-F1
#
_cell.length_a   1.000
_cell.length_b   1.000
_cell.length_c   1.000
_cell.angle_alpha   90.00
_cell.angle_beta   90.00
_cell.angle_gamma   90.00
#
_symmetry.space_group_name_H-M   'P 1'
#
loop_
_entity.id
_entity.type
_entity.pdbx_description
1 polymer ?
#
loop_
_entity_poly.entity_id
_entity_poly.type
_entity_poly.pdbx_seq_one_letter_code
_entity_poly.pdbx_strand_id
1 'polypeptide(L)'
;MLFVDGQSNERLVLDGEWFEKLHGGHSKTRVPASSFRSATWQDIDRRVRLFSSEREQLVSVTLSFEGGPFVGFVAPAEKRPQLEAIVAGLEAARTTV
;
A
#
# COMPACT_ATOMS: atom_id res chain seq x y z
N MET A 1 -0.89 15.08 3.70
CA MET A 1 -1.48 14.09 2.77
C MET A 1 -0.34 13.35 2.10
N LEU A 2 -0.30 12.02 2.23
CA LEU A 2 0.67 11.14 1.58
C LEU A 2 -0.03 10.31 0.51
N PHE A 3 0.65 10.00 -0.59
CA PHE A 3 0.13 9.07 -1.58
C PHE A 3 1.25 8.26 -2.24
N VAL A 4 0.91 7.07 -2.70
CA VAL A 4 1.81 6.18 -3.46
C VAL A 4 1.05 5.57 -4.63
N ASP A 5 1.56 5.77 -5.84
CA ASP A 5 1.11 5.03 -7.02
C ASP A 5 1.81 3.67 -7.10
N GLY A 6 1.04 2.64 -7.39
CA GLY A 6 1.49 1.27 -7.53
C GLY A 6 1.21 0.72 -8.93
N GLN A 7 1.26 -0.60 -9.03
CA GLN A 7 0.93 -1.31 -10.25
C GLN A 7 -0.57 -1.23 -10.55
N SER A 8 -0.96 -1.54 -11.79
CA SER A 8 -2.37 -1.69 -12.19
C SER A 8 -3.26 -0.46 -11.92
N ASN A 9 -2.72 0.76 -12.08
CA ASN A 9 -3.41 2.03 -11.81
C ASN A 9 -3.97 2.13 -10.38
N GLU A 10 -3.33 1.46 -9.42
CA GLU A 10 -3.67 1.56 -8.02
C GLU A 10 -2.94 2.72 -7.35
N ARG A 11 -3.60 3.35 -6.37
CA ARG A 11 -3.00 4.37 -5.51
C ARG A 11 -3.43 4.17 -4.06
N LEU A 12 -2.49 4.29 -3.14
CA LEU A 12 -2.80 4.49 -1.73
C LEU A 12 -2.78 5.96 -1.38
N VAL A 13 -3.70 6.40 -0.54
CA VAL A 13 -3.81 7.76 -0.04
C VAL A 13 -4.00 7.71 1.47
N LEU A 14 -3.24 8.53 2.20
CA LEU A 14 -3.44 8.81 3.61
C LEU A 14 -3.67 10.32 3.77
N ASP A 15 -4.90 10.70 4.13
CA ASP A 15 -5.36 12.10 4.21
C ASP A 15 -5.46 12.64 5.64
N GLY A 16 -4.70 12.06 6.57
CA GLY A 16 -4.81 12.34 7.99
C GLY A 16 -5.66 11.26 8.65
N GLU A 17 -6.96 11.49 8.77
CA GLU A 17 -7.87 10.57 9.45
C GLU A 17 -8.31 9.38 8.60
N TRP A 18 -8.21 9.46 7.26
CA TRP A 18 -8.65 8.39 6.37
C TRP A 18 -7.52 7.78 5.56
N PHE A 19 -7.61 6.47 5.44
CA PHE A 19 -6.87 5.69 4.46
C PHE A 19 -7.79 5.32 3.30
N GLU A 20 -7.28 5.45 2.08
CA GLU A 20 -8.01 5.10 0.87
C GLU A 20 -7.13 4.36 -0.14
N LYS A 21 -7.67 3.32 -0.74
CA LYS A 21 -7.12 2.67 -1.93
C LYS A 21 -7.99 3.00 -3.14
N LEU A 22 -7.35 3.55 -4.17
CA LEU A 22 -7.95 3.82 -5.48
C LEU A 22 -7.53 2.78 -6.50
N HIS A 23 -8.37 2.54 -7.49
CA HIS A 23 -8.05 1.81 -8.73
C HIS A 23 -8.66 2.54 -9.93
N GLY A 24 -7.82 2.97 -10.87
CA GLY A 24 -8.26 3.77 -12.02
C GLY A 24 -8.89 5.10 -11.62
N GLY A 25 -8.46 5.69 -10.50
CA GLY A 25 -9.02 6.94 -9.96
C GLY A 25 -10.29 6.78 -9.12
N HIS A 26 -10.85 5.57 -9.02
CA HIS A 26 -12.05 5.31 -8.22
C HIS A 26 -11.72 4.65 -6.89
N SER A 27 -12.38 5.08 -5.82
CA SER A 27 -12.27 4.47 -4.50
C SER A 27 -12.71 3.01 -4.51
N LYS A 28 -11.83 2.12 -4.04
CA LYS A 28 -12.11 0.70 -3.82
C LYS A 28 -12.22 0.35 -2.35
N THR A 29 -11.52 1.09 -1.50
CA THR A 29 -11.55 0.91 -0.07
C THR A 29 -11.28 2.24 0.59
N ARG A 30 -12.08 2.59 1.59
CA ARG A 30 -11.85 3.74 2.45
C ARG A 30 -12.18 3.36 3.89
N VAL A 31 -11.24 3.55 4.80
CA VAL A 31 -11.35 3.20 6.21
C VAL A 31 -10.67 4.25 7.08
N PRO A 32 -11.07 4.39 8.37
CA PRO A 32 -10.35 5.26 9.29
C PRO A 32 -8.89 4.81 9.42
N ALA A 33 -7.93 5.73 9.38
CA ALA A 33 -6.52 5.42 9.58
C ALA A 33 -6.26 4.79 10.96
N SER A 34 -7.04 5.21 11.97
CA SER A 34 -6.99 4.66 13.33
C SER A 34 -7.40 3.19 13.43
N SER A 35 -8.13 2.64 12.45
CA SER A 35 -8.50 1.23 12.45
C SER A 35 -7.37 0.31 11.98
N PHE A 36 -6.21 0.85 11.61
CA PHE A 36 -5.04 0.07 11.19
C PHE A 36 -4.59 -0.93 12.27
N ARG A 37 -4.23 -2.13 11.85
CA ARG A 37 -3.78 -3.22 12.74
C ARG A 37 -2.36 -3.69 12.44
N SER A 38 -2.04 -3.95 11.19
CA SER A 38 -0.73 -4.49 10.81
C SER A 38 -0.42 -4.28 9.32
N ALA A 39 0.87 -4.29 9.00
CA ALA A 39 1.38 -4.34 7.65
C ALA A 39 2.28 -5.57 7.50
N THR A 40 2.04 -6.37 6.45
CA THR A 40 2.88 -7.49 6.08
C THR A 40 3.58 -7.18 4.77
N TRP A 41 4.91 -7.26 4.77
CA TRP A 41 5.75 -6.92 3.62
C TRP A 41 6.26 -8.18 2.92
N GLN A 42 6.36 -8.10 1.59
CA GLN A 42 6.96 -9.13 0.77
C GLN A 42 7.74 -8.49 -0.37
N ASP A 43 9.03 -8.83 -0.48
CA ASP A 43 9.82 -8.50 -1.65
C ASP A 43 9.56 -9.55 -2.75
N ILE A 44 9.30 -9.08 -3.97
CA ILE A 44 8.93 -9.90 -5.11
C ILE A 44 9.94 -9.64 -6.22
N ASP A 45 10.53 -10.72 -6.71
CA ASP A 45 11.39 -10.68 -7.89
C ASP A 45 10.71 -11.45 -9.03
N ARG A 46 10.27 -10.70 -10.05
CA ARG A 46 9.45 -11.22 -11.15
C ARG A 46 10.15 -11.02 -12.49
N ARG A 47 10.12 -12.04 -13.35
CA ARG A 47 10.49 -11.87 -14.77
C ARG A 47 9.43 -11.05 -15.50
N VAL A 48 9.86 -10.01 -16.22
CA VAL A 48 8.96 -9.11 -16.96
C VAL A 48 8.25 -9.85 -18.10
N ARG A 49 8.94 -10.80 -18.76
CA ARG A 49 8.37 -11.68 -19.79
C ARG A 49 8.92 -13.10 -19.65
N LEU A 50 8.16 -14.10 -20.09
CA LEU A 50 8.52 -15.52 -19.98
C LEU A 50 9.89 -15.88 -20.61
N PHE A 51 10.32 -15.12 -21.62
CA PHE A 51 11.60 -15.33 -22.34
C PHE A 51 12.60 -14.18 -22.20
N SER A 52 12.35 -13.22 -21.30
CA SER A 52 13.28 -12.10 -21.06
C SER A 52 14.20 -12.40 -19.87
N SER A 53 15.45 -11.95 -19.96
CA SER A 53 16.39 -11.90 -18.82
C SER A 53 16.10 -10.73 -17.88
N GLU A 54 15.21 -9.82 -18.26
CA GLU A 54 14.81 -8.66 -17.47
C GLU A 54 13.96 -9.08 -16.27
N ARG A 55 14.41 -8.66 -15.09
CA ARG A 55 13.76 -8.91 -13.80
C ARG A 55 13.32 -7.57 -13.21
N GLU A 56 12.11 -7.55 -12.70
CA GLU A 56 11.54 -6.41 -11.98
C GLU A 56 11.54 -6.74 -10.49
N GLN A 57 12.08 -5.82 -9.70
CA GLN A 57 12.02 -5.87 -8.25
C GLN A 57 10.81 -5.08 -7.79
N LEU A 58 9.91 -5.76 -7.09
CA LEU A 58 8.66 -5.22 -6.59
C LEU A 58 8.61 -5.36 -5.08
N VAL A 59 7.87 -4.48 -4.43
CA VAL A 59 7.50 -4.59 -3.03
C VAL A 59 5.98 -4.71 -2.94
N SER A 60 5.52 -5.70 -2.19
CA SER A 60 4.12 -5.90 -1.85
C SER A 60 3.91 -5.60 -0.37
N VAL A 61 2.84 -4.89 -0.06
CA VAL A 61 2.38 -4.66 1.31
C VAL A 61 0.92 -5.08 1.42
N THR A 62 0.61 -5.87 2.45
CA THR A 62 -0.77 -6.18 2.84
C THR A 62 -1.08 -5.47 4.14
N LEU A 63 -2.02 -4.53 4.10
CA LEU A 63 -2.50 -3.78 5.25
C LEU A 63 -3.77 -4.42 5.81
N SER A 64 -3.84 -4.56 7.14
CA SER A 64 -5.02 -5.09 7.83
C SER A 64 -5.66 -4.00 8.69
N PHE A 65 -6.99 -3.95 8.69
CA PHE A 65 -7.78 -2.99 9.45
C PHE A 65 -8.81 -3.69 10.34
N GLU A 66 -9.24 -3.05 11.42
CA GLU A 66 -10.27 -3.55 12.32
C GLU A 66 -11.61 -3.72 11.60
N GLY A 67 -12.23 -4.89 11.74
CA GLY A 67 -13.45 -5.24 11.01
C GLY A 67 -13.23 -5.52 9.52
N GLY A 68 -11.96 -5.54 9.06
CA GLY A 68 -11.61 -5.61 7.65
C GLY A 68 -11.72 -4.25 6.94
N PRO A 69 -11.28 -4.15 5.67
CA PRO A 69 -10.78 -5.20 4.78
C PRO A 69 -9.25 -5.45 4.90
N PHE A 70 -8.76 -6.48 4.22
CA PHE A 70 -7.34 -6.61 3.89
C PHE A 70 -7.05 -5.86 2.59
N VAL A 71 -6.05 -4.99 2.62
CA VAL A 71 -5.67 -4.15 1.49
C VAL A 71 -4.28 -4.53 1.01
N GLY A 72 -4.23 -5.37 -0.03
CA GLY A 72 -2.98 -5.67 -0.74
C GLY A 72 -2.62 -4.55 -1.71
N PHE A 73 -1.34 -4.20 -1.80
CA PHE A 73 -0.83 -3.20 -2.72
C PHE A 73 0.59 -3.56 -3.19
N VAL A 74 0.85 -3.41 -4.48
CA VAL A 74 2.14 -3.75 -5.09
C VAL A 74 2.69 -2.53 -5.82
N ALA A 75 3.97 -2.24 -5.60
CA ALA A 75 4.67 -1.14 -6.24
C ALA A 75 6.10 -1.56 -6.62
N PRO A 76 6.77 -0.80 -7.52
CA PRO A 76 8.20 -0.93 -7.73
C PRO A 76 9.00 -0.79 -6.42
N ALA A 77 10.08 -1.55 -6.27
CA ALA A 77 10.86 -1.60 -5.03
C ALA A 77 11.40 -0.23 -4.59
N GLU A 78 11.70 0.68 -5.53
CA GLU A 78 12.13 2.05 -5.24
C GLU A 78 11.09 2.89 -4.49
N LYS A 79 9.81 2.48 -4.50
CA LYS A 79 8.74 3.15 -3.76
C LYS A 79 8.59 2.66 -2.33
N ARG A 80 9.40 1.70 -1.88
CA ARG A 80 9.37 1.20 -0.50
C ARG A 80 9.43 2.31 0.56
N PRO A 81 10.30 3.33 0.48
CA PRO A 81 10.32 4.42 1.47
C PRO A 81 8.99 5.20 1.54
N GLN A 82 8.30 5.33 0.41
CA GLN A 82 7.01 6.03 0.35
C GLN A 82 5.90 5.17 0.97
N LEU A 83 5.93 3.85 0.75
CA LEU A 83 5.03 2.91 1.42
C LEU A 83 5.28 2.85 2.92
N GLU A 84 6.54 2.85 3.34
CA GLU A 84 6.93 2.89 4.76
C GLU A 84 6.41 4.18 5.41
N ALA A 85 6.43 5.31 4.71
CA ALA A 85 5.81 6.56 5.18
C ALA A 85 4.28 6.45 5.34
N ILE A 86 3.58 5.76 4.42
CA ILE A 86 2.14 5.47 4.57
C ILE A 86 1.90 4.62 5.82
N VAL A 87 2.65 3.54 6.00
CA VAL A 87 2.50 2.63 7.15
C VAL A 87 2.83 3.34 8.47
N ALA A 88 3.89 4.14 8.52
CA ALA A 88 4.23 4.93 9.70
C ALA A 88 3.12 5.94 10.06
N GLY A 89 2.49 6.56 9.05
CA GLY A 89 1.34 7.43 9.26
C GLY A 89 0.12 6.69 9.83
N LEU A 90 -0.15 5.47 9.36
CA LEU A 90 -1.21 4.60 9.90
C LEU A 90 -0.91 4.16 11.35
N GLU A 91 0.33 3.81 11.66
CA GLU A 91 0.77 3.46 13.01
C GLU A 91 0.58 4.63 13.98
N ALA A 92 0.98 5.84 13.57
CA ALA A 92 0.78 7.05 14.38
C ALA A 92 -0.70 7.35 14.63
N ALA A 93 -1.56 7.19 13.61
CA ALA A 93 -3.00 7.40 13.74
C ALA A 93 -3.64 6.41 14.73
N ARG A 94 -3.20 5.15 14.74
CA ARG A 94 -3.66 4.13 15.69
C ARG A 94 -3.30 4.47 17.15
N THR A 95 -2.11 5.01 17.41
CA THR A 95 -1.65 5.33 18.78
C THR A 95 -2.32 6.57 19.37
N THR A 96 -2.94 7.41 18.54
CA THR A 96 -3.54 8.67 18.97
C THR A 96 -4.98 8.51 19.49
N VAL A 97 -5.57 7.32 19.35
CA VAL A 97 -6.96 6.99 19.78
C VAL A 97 -6.98 6.29 21.14
#